data_AF-A0A0B2SSP5-F1
#
_entry.id   AF-A0A0B2SSP5-F1
#
_cell.length_a   1.000
_cell.length_b   1.000
_cell.length_c   1.000
_cell.angle_alpha   90.00
_cell.angle_beta   90.00
_cell.angle_gamma   90.00
#
_symmetry.space_group_name_H-M   'P 1'
#
loop_
_entity.id
_entity.type
_entity.pdbx_description
1 polymer ?
#
loop_
_entity_poly.entity_id
_entity_poly.type
_entity_poly.pdbx_seq_one_letter_code
_entity_poly.pdbx_strand_id
1 'polypeptide(L)'
;DCIGAIDGTHIPASVKGRDVSSYRDRHGNISQNVLAACNFDLEFMYVLSGWEGSAHDSKVLSDALARKNGLKVPQGKYYLVDCGFPNRRKFLAPYRGVRYHLQDFAGHGNDPENEKELFNLRHASLRNVIERIFGIFKSRFTIFKSAPPFLFKTQAELVLACAALHNFLRKECRSD
;
A
#
# COMPACT_ATOMS: atom_id res chain seq x y z
N ASP A 1 -13.67 11.19 -9.61
CA ASP A 1 -12.62 10.75 -10.56
C ASP A 1 -11.50 10.06 -9.77
N CYS A 2 -11.16 8.83 -10.13
CA CYS A 2 -10.21 7.99 -9.39
C CYS A 2 -8.77 8.35 -9.78
N ILE A 3 -7.87 8.55 -8.82
CA ILE A 3 -6.48 8.93 -9.09
C ILE A 3 -5.45 7.84 -8.77
N GLY A 4 -5.91 6.68 -8.29
CA GLY A 4 -5.06 5.53 -8.03
C GLY A 4 -5.51 4.73 -6.82
N ALA A 5 -4.57 4.07 -6.16
CA ALA A 5 -4.85 3.19 -5.02
C ALA A 5 -3.93 3.47 -3.82
N ILE A 6 -4.40 3.10 -2.63
CA ILE A 6 -3.66 3.16 -1.37
C ILE A 6 -3.69 1.81 -0.70
N ASP A 7 -2.55 1.42 -0.14
CA ASP A 7 -2.45 0.24 0.71
C ASP A 7 -1.24 0.28 1.63
N GLY A 8 -1.26 -0.59 2.64
CA GLY A 8 -0.11 -0.89 3.50
C GLY A 8 0.77 -1.99 2.91
N THR A 9 2.06 -1.98 3.23
CA THR A 9 2.96 -3.09 2.95
C THR A 9 3.99 -3.26 4.05
N HIS A 10 4.35 -4.51 4.33
CA HIS A 10 5.38 -4.82 5.32
C HIS A 10 6.76 -4.93 4.67
N ILE A 11 7.73 -4.22 5.23
CA ILE A 11 9.16 -4.35 4.89
C ILE A 11 9.90 -4.92 6.11
N PRO A 12 10.69 -6.00 5.97
CA PRO A 12 11.50 -6.55 7.04
C PRO A 12 12.32 -5.46 7.74
N ALA A 13 12.33 -5.48 9.08
CA ALA A 13 13.01 -4.48 9.87
C ALA A 13 13.92 -5.10 10.93
N SER A 14 15.02 -4.42 11.24
CA SER A 14 15.85 -4.73 12.40
C SER A 14 15.56 -3.70 13.49
N VAL A 15 14.97 -4.15 14.60
CA VAL A 15 14.67 -3.31 15.77
C VAL A 15 15.36 -3.93 16.98
N LYS A 16 15.89 -3.10 17.88
CA LYS A 16 16.57 -3.53 19.11
C LYS A 16 15.83 -2.99 20.32
N GLY A 17 15.90 -3.73 21.44
CA GLY A 17 15.39 -3.28 22.73
C GLY A 17 13.92 -3.60 22.97
N ARG A 18 13.25 -2.77 23.78
CA ARG A 18 11.91 -3.05 24.30
C ARG A 18 10.79 -2.94 23.27
N ASP A 19 11.04 -2.25 22.15
CA ASP A 19 10.02 -1.96 21.14
C ASP A 19 9.82 -3.11 20.13
N VAL A 20 10.66 -4.15 20.14
CA VAL A 20 10.63 -5.26 19.18
C VAL A 20 9.24 -5.91 19.08
N SER A 21 8.51 -6.01 20.20
CA SER A 21 7.15 -6.57 20.23
C SER A 21 6.16 -5.77 19.37
N SER A 22 6.25 -4.45 19.36
CA SER A 22 5.39 -3.59 18.56
C SER A 22 5.65 -3.75 17.06
N TYR A 23 6.88 -4.09 16.67
CA TYR A 23 7.25 -4.31 15.26
C TYR A 23 6.93 -5.71 14.75
N ARG A 24 6.30 -6.56 15.56
CA ARG A 24 5.84 -7.87 15.13
C ARG A 24 4.55 -7.74 14.34
N ASP A 25 4.57 -8.17 13.08
CA ASP A 25 3.38 -8.23 12.24
C ASP A 25 2.48 -9.43 12.58
N ARG A 26 1.32 -9.50 11.92
CA ARG A 26 0.34 -10.59 12.09
C ARG A 26 0.88 -11.98 11.74
N HIS A 27 2.02 -12.06 11.05
CA HIS A 27 2.68 -13.32 10.69
C HIS A 27 3.85 -13.64 11.66
N GLY A 28 4.05 -12.84 12.70
CA GLY A 28 5.10 -13.05 13.68
C GLY A 28 6.48 -12.52 13.26
N ASN A 29 6.61 -11.91 12.08
CA ASN A 29 7.88 -11.38 11.59
C ASN A 29 8.09 -9.95 12.09
N ILE A 30 9.35 -9.54 12.22
CA ILE A 30 9.69 -8.15 12.54
C ILE A 30 9.70 -7.34 11.25
N SER A 31 8.80 -6.36 11.16
CA SER A 31 8.64 -5.52 9.98
C SER A 31 8.24 -4.09 10.36
N GLN A 32 8.52 -3.15 9.46
CA GLN A 32 7.88 -1.84 9.46
C GLN A 32 6.65 -1.88 8.54
N ASN A 33 5.55 -1.29 8.99
CA ASN A 33 4.41 -1.01 8.13
C ASN A 33 4.70 0.26 7.32
N VAL A 34 4.50 0.18 6.01
CA VAL A 34 4.66 1.29 5.06
C VAL A 34 3.33 1.50 4.35
N LEU A 35 2.74 2.68 4.53
CA LEU A 35 1.57 3.10 3.76
C LEU A 35 2.02 3.82 2.50
N ALA A 36 1.46 3.45 1.35
CA ALA A 36 1.72 4.16 0.10
C ALA A 36 0.43 4.47 -0.66
N ALA A 37 0.46 5.59 -1.39
CA ALA A 37 -0.47 5.89 -2.45
C ALA A 37 0.28 5.82 -3.78
N CYS A 38 -0.30 5.21 -4.80
CA CYS A 38 0.24 5.23 -6.16
C CYS A 38 -0.81 5.66 -7.18
N ASN A 39 -0.34 6.16 -8.33
CA ASN A 39 -1.18 6.41 -9.51
C ASN A 39 -1.23 5.17 -10.43
N PHE A 40 -1.98 5.27 -11.53
CA PHE A 40 -2.13 4.16 -12.49
C PHE A 40 -0.88 3.90 -13.35
N ASP A 41 0.09 4.83 -13.35
CA ASP A 41 1.37 4.73 -14.06
C ASP A 41 2.47 4.01 -13.25
N LEU A 42 2.10 3.45 -12.09
CA LEU A 42 3.00 2.80 -11.13
C LEU A 42 4.03 3.77 -10.54
N GLU A 43 3.63 5.01 -10.25
CA GLU A 43 4.41 5.99 -9.51
C GLU A 43 3.82 6.20 -8.11
N PHE A 44 4.71 6.29 -7.11
CA PHE A 44 4.32 6.65 -5.76
C PHE A 44 3.93 8.14 -5.68
N MET A 45 2.72 8.41 -5.23
CA MET A 45 2.22 9.77 -4.97
C MET A 45 2.45 10.20 -3.53
N TYR A 46 2.54 9.23 -2.62
CA TYR A 46 2.80 9.43 -1.21
C TYR A 46 3.36 8.15 -0.60
N VAL A 47 4.32 8.26 0.32
CA VAL A 47 4.85 7.13 1.10
C VAL A 47 5.04 7.60 2.54
N LEU A 48 4.56 6.80 3.48
CA LEU A 48 4.79 6.94 4.91
C LEU A 48 5.39 5.63 5.43
N SER A 49 6.65 5.69 5.83
CA SER A 49 7.43 4.57 6.35
C SER A 49 7.67 4.68 7.86
N GLY A 50 8.18 3.61 8.45
CA GLY A 50 8.63 3.61 9.85
C GLY A 50 7.52 3.38 10.89
N TRP A 51 6.31 2.97 10.49
CA TRP A 51 5.28 2.56 11.44
C TRP A 51 5.55 1.16 11.98
N GLU A 52 5.06 0.87 13.18
CA GLU A 52 5.23 -0.45 13.79
C GLU A 52 4.53 -1.53 12.96
N GLY A 53 5.15 -2.72 12.84
CA GLY A 53 4.58 -3.87 12.12
C GLY A 53 3.22 -4.35 12.66
N SER A 54 2.89 -4.05 13.92
CA SER A 54 1.55 -4.32 14.48
C SER A 54 0.51 -3.24 14.19
N ALA A 55 0.91 -2.09 13.64
CA ALA A 55 0.00 -0.98 13.42
C ALA A 55 -1.01 -1.31 12.31
N HIS A 56 -2.30 -1.14 12.62
CA HIS A 56 -3.38 -1.27 11.63
C HIS A 56 -3.29 -0.16 10.57
N ASP A 57 -3.55 -0.51 9.32
CA ASP A 57 -3.45 0.43 8.21
C ASP A 57 -4.36 1.65 8.35
N SER A 58 -5.51 1.49 9.01
CA SER A 58 -6.42 2.60 9.33
C SER A 58 -5.78 3.65 10.27
N LYS A 59 -4.94 3.21 11.22
CA LYS A 59 -4.17 4.08 12.11
C LYS A 59 -3.08 4.80 11.33
N VAL A 60 -2.34 4.08 10.50
CA VAL A 60 -1.28 4.65 9.65
C VAL A 60 -1.86 5.67 8.67
N LEU A 61 -3.02 5.39 8.05
CA LEU A 61 -3.72 6.36 7.20
C LEU A 61 -4.18 7.59 7.97
N SER A 62 -4.68 7.44 9.19
CA SER A 62 -5.08 8.58 10.01
C SER A 62 -3.91 9.51 10.30
N ASP A 63 -2.73 8.97 10.63
CA ASP A 63 -1.51 9.76 10.80
C ASP A 63 -1.09 10.42 9.48
N ALA A 64 -1.07 9.66 8.39
CA ALA A 64 -0.74 10.18 7.05
C ALA A 64 -1.58 11.42 6.69
N LEU A 65 -2.85 11.48 7.10
CA LEU A 65 -3.74 12.61 6.85
C LEU A 65 -3.54 13.78 7.81
N ALA A 66 -3.13 13.52 9.04
CA ALA A 66 -2.94 14.53 10.08
C ALA A 66 -1.61 15.30 9.94
N ARG A 67 -0.61 14.73 9.25
CA ARG A 67 0.71 15.34 9.08
C ARG A 67 0.67 16.64 8.27
N LYS A 68 1.55 17.58 8.61
CA LYS A 68 1.70 18.87 7.88
C LYS A 68 1.99 18.65 6.38
N ASN A 69 2.93 17.75 6.09
CA ASN A 69 3.26 17.23 4.75
C ASN A 69 2.54 15.90 4.45
N GLY A 70 1.34 15.72 5.03
CA GLY A 70 0.54 14.52 4.92
C GLY A 70 -0.09 14.32 3.55
N LEU A 71 -0.67 13.15 3.34
CA LEU A 71 -1.38 12.75 2.13
C LEU A 71 -2.48 13.79 1.80
N LYS A 72 -2.39 14.40 0.61
CA LYS A 72 -3.39 15.32 0.10
C LYS A 72 -4.18 14.66 -1.03
N VAL A 73 -5.49 14.58 -0.84
CA VAL A 73 -6.41 14.16 -1.91
C VAL A 73 -7.08 15.41 -2.48
N PRO A 74 -6.87 15.72 -3.79
CA PRO A 74 -7.48 16.87 -4.44
C PRO A 74 -9.02 16.84 -4.40
N GLN A 75 -9.64 18.01 -4.50
CA GLN A 75 -11.10 18.12 -4.50
C GLN A 75 -11.71 17.35 -5.69
N GLY A 76 -12.78 16.59 -5.44
CA GLY A 76 -13.45 15.76 -6.46
C GLY A 76 -12.71 14.49 -6.86
N LYS A 77 -11.53 14.23 -6.28
CA LYS A 77 -10.72 13.03 -6.50
C LYS A 77 -10.82 12.06 -5.32
N TYR A 78 -10.54 10.78 -5.58
CA TYR A 78 -10.47 9.74 -4.55
C TYR A 78 -9.45 8.65 -4.91
N TYR A 79 -9.00 7.92 -3.88
CA TYR A 79 -8.19 6.70 -4.02
C TYR A 79 -9.04 5.45 -3.76
N LEU A 80 -8.71 4.34 -4.42
CA LEU A 80 -9.19 3.02 -4.05
C LEU A 80 -8.42 2.50 -2.84
N VAL A 81 -9.12 1.93 -1.87
CA VAL A 81 -8.53 1.35 -0.64
C VAL A 81 -9.07 -0.05 -0.40
N ASP A 82 -8.35 -0.85 0.39
CA ASP A 82 -8.83 -2.18 0.81
C ASP A 82 -10.01 -2.08 1.79
N CYS A 83 -10.69 -3.19 2.00
CA CYS A 83 -11.74 -3.34 3.00
C CYS A 83 -11.29 -3.00 4.44
N GLY A 84 -9.98 -3.06 4.74
CA GLY A 84 -9.38 -2.65 6.02
C GLY A 84 -9.41 -1.14 6.29
N PHE A 85 -9.69 -0.31 5.28
CA PHE A 85 -9.71 1.14 5.40
C PHE A 85 -11.14 1.70 5.52
N PRO A 86 -11.30 2.93 6.07
CA PRO A 86 -12.61 3.56 6.16
C PRO A 86 -13.11 4.03 4.78
N ASN A 87 -14.36 3.67 4.44
CA ASN A 87 -15.03 4.19 3.24
C ASN A 87 -15.51 5.63 3.46
N ARG A 88 -14.91 6.61 2.77
CA ARG A 88 -15.20 8.05 2.93
C ARG A 88 -15.05 8.78 1.59
N ARG A 89 -15.49 10.04 1.47
CA ARG A 89 -15.48 10.82 0.20
C ARG A 89 -14.16 10.80 -0.59
N LYS A 90 -13.02 10.60 0.08
CA LYS A 90 -11.66 10.59 -0.51
C LYS A 90 -11.07 9.18 -0.68
N PHE A 91 -11.73 8.15 -0.14
CA PHE A 91 -11.26 6.77 -0.06
C PHE A 91 -12.41 5.81 -0.33
N LEU A 92 -12.38 5.13 -1.47
CA LEU A 92 -13.44 4.22 -1.90
C LEU A 92 -13.05 2.78 -1.58
N ALA A 93 -13.74 2.19 -0.61
CA ALA A 93 -13.56 0.78 -0.22
C ALA A 93 -14.54 -0.13 -1.00
N PRO A 94 -14.23 -1.43 -1.15
CA PRO A 94 -15.16 -2.39 -1.74
C PRO A 94 -16.40 -2.61 -0.86
N TYR A 95 -17.48 -3.15 -1.43
CA TYR A 95 -18.60 -3.67 -0.64
C TYR A 95 -18.13 -4.87 0.20
N ARG A 96 -18.53 -4.88 1.47
CA ARG A 96 -18.25 -5.99 2.41
C ARG A 96 -19.34 -7.07 2.31
N GLY A 97 -18.97 -8.31 2.62
CA GLY A 97 -19.89 -9.45 2.65
C GLY A 97 -20.31 -9.98 1.28
N VAL A 98 -19.58 -9.63 0.23
CA VAL A 98 -19.74 -10.11 -1.14
C VAL A 98 -18.35 -10.45 -1.72
N ARG A 99 -18.27 -11.24 -2.79
CA ARG A 99 -17.01 -11.62 -3.44
C ARG A 99 -16.16 -10.37 -3.78
N TYR A 100 -14.84 -10.48 -3.61
CA TYR A 100 -13.93 -9.32 -3.70
C TYR A 100 -12.58 -9.66 -4.33
N HIS A 101 -12.03 -10.83 -4.07
CA HIS A 101 -10.72 -11.19 -4.59
C HIS A 101 -10.83 -11.45 -6.09
N LEU A 102 -9.84 -11.00 -6.88
CA LEU A 102 -9.83 -11.26 -8.32
C LEU A 102 -9.89 -12.76 -8.64
N GLN A 103 -9.35 -13.60 -7.75
CA GLN A 103 -9.42 -15.05 -7.87
C GLN A 103 -10.85 -15.60 -7.71
N ASP A 104 -11.73 -14.93 -6.97
CA ASP A 104 -13.15 -15.32 -6.79
C ASP A 104 -13.94 -15.25 -8.10
N PHE A 105 -13.43 -14.49 -9.08
CA PHE A 105 -14.01 -14.25 -10.40
C PHE A 105 -13.20 -14.92 -11.53
N ALA A 106 -12.19 -15.73 -11.19
CA ALA A 106 -11.33 -16.37 -12.18
C ALA A 106 -11.95 -17.68 -12.67
N GLY A 107 -12.00 -17.88 -13.99
CA GLY A 107 -12.47 -19.12 -14.62
C GLY A 107 -13.93 -19.10 -15.09
N HIS A 108 -14.33 -20.13 -15.83
CA HIS A 108 -15.68 -20.23 -16.41
C HIS A 108 -16.76 -20.34 -15.33
N GLY A 109 -17.83 -19.57 -15.46
CA GLY A 109 -18.99 -19.60 -14.56
C GLY A 109 -18.84 -18.75 -13.30
N ASN A 110 -17.73 -18.02 -13.13
CA ASN A 110 -17.47 -17.17 -11.97
C ASN A 110 -17.78 -15.69 -12.24
N ASP A 111 -18.65 -15.39 -13.20
CA ASP A 111 -19.07 -14.03 -13.50
C ASP A 111 -19.77 -13.38 -12.27
N PRO A 112 -19.68 -12.05 -12.11
CA PRO A 112 -20.42 -11.35 -11.07
C PRO A 112 -21.93 -11.60 -11.17
N GLU A 113 -22.55 -11.99 -10.06
CA GLU A 113 -23.99 -12.32 -10.02
C GLU A 113 -24.87 -11.09 -9.78
N ASN A 114 -24.29 -10.01 -9.27
CA ASN A 114 -25.02 -8.79 -8.93
C ASN A 114 -24.16 -7.54 -9.06
N GLU A 115 -24.79 -6.36 -8.96
CA GLU A 115 -24.13 -5.06 -9.10
C GLU A 115 -23.00 -4.84 -8.11
N LYS A 116 -23.10 -5.37 -6.88
CA LYS A 116 -22.05 -5.21 -5.85
C LYS A 116 -20.82 -6.05 -6.19
N GLU A 117 -21.02 -7.26 -6.68
CA GLU A 117 -19.92 -8.10 -7.16
C GLU A 117 -19.27 -7.51 -8.41
N LEU A 118 -20.05 -6.97 -9.34
CA LEU A 118 -19.51 -6.29 -10.52
C LEU A 118 -18.68 -5.06 -10.11
N PHE A 119 -19.17 -4.30 -9.13
CA PHE A 119 -18.42 -3.20 -8.54
C PHE A 119 -17.11 -3.69 -7.90
N ASN A 120 -17.17 -4.72 -7.06
CA ASN A 120 -15.99 -5.25 -6.38
C ASN A 120 -14.95 -5.83 -7.34
N LEU A 121 -15.37 -6.53 -8.40
CA LEU A 121 -14.48 -7.01 -9.45
C LEU A 121 -13.73 -5.83 -10.12
N ARG A 122 -14.46 -4.78 -10.50
CA ARG A 122 -13.87 -3.57 -11.11
C ARG A 122 -12.96 -2.82 -10.13
N HIS A 123 -13.37 -2.72 -8.87
CA HIS A 123 -12.60 -2.11 -7.79
C HIS A 123 -11.28 -2.86 -7.59
N ALA A 124 -11.32 -4.18 -7.40
CA ALA A 124 -10.15 -5.01 -7.19
C ALA A 124 -9.20 -4.98 -8.40
N SER A 125 -9.75 -4.98 -9.61
CA SER A 125 -8.98 -4.88 -10.87
C SER A 125 -8.16 -3.59 -10.94
N LEU A 126 -8.78 -2.45 -10.62
CA LEU A 126 -8.10 -1.15 -10.60
C LEU A 126 -7.15 -1.03 -9.40
N ARG A 127 -7.57 -1.48 -8.21
CA ARG A 127 -6.77 -1.41 -6.98
C ARG A 127 -5.47 -2.21 -7.09
N ASN A 128 -5.46 -3.29 -7.88
CA ASN A 128 -4.30 -4.15 -8.12
C ASN A 128 -3.01 -3.38 -8.52
N VAL A 129 -3.13 -2.14 -9.00
CA VAL A 129 -1.96 -1.27 -9.23
C VAL A 129 -1.07 -1.08 -7.99
N ILE A 130 -1.64 -1.02 -6.76
CA ILE A 130 -0.85 -0.87 -5.54
C ILE A 130 -0.06 -2.14 -5.19
N GLU A 131 -0.65 -3.31 -5.42
CA GLU A 131 0.04 -4.60 -5.23
C GLU A 131 1.17 -4.75 -6.25
N ARG A 132 0.91 -4.36 -7.51
CA ARG A 132 1.90 -4.39 -8.60
C ARG A 132 3.09 -3.49 -8.31
N ILE A 133 2.87 -2.24 -7.89
CA ILE A 133 3.98 -1.33 -7.58
C ILE A 133 4.78 -1.84 -6.38
N PHE A 134 4.15 -2.41 -5.36
CA PHE A 134 4.88 -3.04 -4.24
C PHE A 134 5.72 -4.23 -4.68
N GLY A 135 5.18 -5.10 -5.55
CA GLY A 135 5.94 -6.21 -6.12
C GLY A 135 7.17 -5.73 -6.90
N ILE A 136 7.01 -4.74 -7.77
CA ILE A 136 8.11 -4.12 -8.52
C ILE A 136 9.12 -3.49 -7.56
N PHE A 137 8.64 -2.70 -6.60
CA PHE A 137 9.48 -1.97 -5.65
C PHE A 137 10.37 -2.91 -4.82
N LYS A 138 9.81 -3.97 -4.25
CA LYS A 138 10.57 -4.97 -3.46
C LYS A 138 11.48 -5.85 -4.32
N SER A 139 11.12 -6.08 -5.59
CA SER A 139 11.97 -6.79 -6.53
C SER A 139 13.19 -5.95 -6.94
N ARG A 140 12.95 -4.67 -7.26
CA ARG A 140 13.95 -3.69 -7.70
C ARG A 140 14.97 -3.37 -6.61
N PHE A 141 14.51 -3.19 -5.37
CA PHE A 141 15.38 -2.86 -4.24
C PHE A 141 15.53 -4.06 -3.32
N THR A 142 16.53 -4.90 -3.62
CA THR A 142 16.81 -6.14 -2.87
C THR A 142 17.14 -5.91 -1.41
N ILE A 143 17.51 -4.69 -1.01
CA ILE A 143 17.70 -4.26 0.38
C ILE A 143 16.45 -4.48 1.26
N PHE A 144 15.27 -4.57 0.66
CA PHE A 144 14.01 -4.84 1.37
C PHE A 144 13.66 -6.33 1.48
N LYS A 145 14.49 -7.23 0.94
CA LYS A 145 14.24 -8.69 1.04
C LYS A 145 14.60 -9.26 2.42
N SER A 146 15.46 -8.58 3.17
CA SER A 146 15.86 -8.95 4.52
C SER A 146 16.00 -7.70 5.39
N ALA A 147 16.00 -7.88 6.70
CA ALA A 147 16.14 -6.78 7.65
C ALA A 147 17.54 -6.14 7.50
N PRO A 148 17.64 -4.84 7.12
CA PRO A 148 18.93 -4.19 6.95
C PRO A 148 19.65 -4.04 8.30
N PRO A 149 20.99 -4.16 8.36
CA PRO A 149 21.76 -4.02 9.61
C PRO A 149 21.94 -2.55 10.04
N PHE A 150 20.99 -1.67 9.73
CA PHE A 150 21.04 -0.24 10.05
C PHE A 150 20.17 0.10 11.26
N LEU A 151 20.31 1.31 11.79
CA LEU A 151 19.35 1.84 12.76
C LEU A 151 17.96 1.93 12.12
N PHE A 152 16.92 1.69 12.92
CA PHE A 152 15.55 1.68 12.41
C PHE A 152 15.17 2.98 11.69
N LYS A 153 15.60 4.13 12.21
CA LYS A 153 15.41 5.44 11.55
C LYS A 153 15.98 5.45 10.12
N THR A 154 17.20 4.96 9.94
CA THR A 154 17.83 4.83 8.61
C THR A 154 17.06 3.85 7.73
N GLN A 155 16.55 2.75 8.27
CA GLN A 155 15.73 1.80 7.51
C GLN A 155 14.43 2.46 7.00
N ALA A 156 13.78 3.30 7.80
CA ALA A 156 12.59 4.04 7.37
C ALA A 156 12.92 5.09 6.29
N GLU A 157 14.04 5.80 6.41
CA GLU A 157 14.52 6.76 5.42
C GLU A 157 14.89 6.10 4.08
N LEU A 158 15.48 4.89 4.12
CA LEU A 158 15.79 4.11 2.91
C LEU A 158 14.53 3.79 2.09
N VAL A 159 13.40 3.50 2.74
CA VAL A 159 12.12 3.28 2.03
C VAL A 159 11.73 4.52 1.22
N LEU A 160 11.85 5.71 1.81
CA LEU A 160 11.50 6.96 1.14
C LEU A 160 12.47 7.28 0.00
N ALA A 161 13.77 7.10 0.22
CA ALA A 161 14.79 7.31 -0.80
C ALA A 161 14.61 6.37 -2.00
N CYS A 162 14.36 5.08 -1.75
CA CYS A 162 14.08 4.12 -2.81
C CYS A 162 12.78 4.44 -3.55
N ALA A 163 11.73 4.90 -2.86
CA ALA A 163 10.47 5.27 -3.53
C ALA A 163 10.65 6.46 -4.47
N ALA A 164 11.45 7.46 -4.07
CA ALA A 164 11.83 8.57 -4.93
C ALA A 164 12.64 8.10 -6.15
N LEU A 165 13.60 7.19 -5.94
CA LEU A 165 14.41 6.60 -7.01
C LEU A 165 13.57 5.74 -7.96
N HIS A 166 12.59 4.97 -7.44
CA HIS A 166 11.62 4.23 -8.25
C HIS A 166 10.90 5.16 -9.22
N ASN A 167 10.34 6.27 -8.70
CA ASN A 167 9.63 7.24 -9.52
C ASN A 167 10.54 7.90 -10.56
N PHE A 168 11.78 8.25 -10.18
CA PHE A 168 12.76 8.79 -11.11
C PHE A 168 13.03 7.82 -12.27
N LEU A 169 13.33 6.56 -11.96
CA LEU A 169 13.58 5.54 -12.97
C LEU A 169 12.34 5.28 -13.83
N ARG A 170 11.13 5.33 -13.27
CA ARG A 170 9.87 5.15 -14.02
C ARG A 170 9.66 6.25 -15.07
N LYS A 171 10.11 7.48 -14.78
CA LYS A 171 10.00 8.61 -15.70
C LYS A 171 11.05 8.58 -16.80
N GLU A 172 12.29 8.24 -16.46
CA GLU A 172 13.42 8.25 -17.39
C GLU A 172 13.48 6.98 -18.24
N CYS A 173 13.14 5.82 -17.67
CA CYS A 173 13.13 4.53 -18.37
C CYS A 173 11.69 4.08 -18.56
N ARG A 174 11.01 4.60 -19.60
CA ARG A 174 9.65 4.16 -19.99
C ARG A 174 9.56 2.70 -20.48
N SER A 175 10.66 1.97 -20.42
CA SER A 175 10.80 0.59 -20.87
C SER A 175 10.81 -0.36 -19.67
N ASP A 176 9.67 -0.53 -19.00
CA ASP A 176 9.42 -1.59 -18.00
C ASP A 176 7.94 -1.98 -17.97
#